data_AF-A0A965QGL5-F1
#
_entry.id   AF-A0A965QGL5-F1
#
_cell.length_a   1.000
_cell.length_b   1.000
_cell.length_c   1.000
_cell.angle_alpha   90.00
_cell.angle_beta   90.00
_cell.angle_gamma   90.00
#
_symmetry.space_group_name_H-M   'P 1'
#
loop_
_entity.id
_entity.type
_entity.pdbx_description
1 polymer ?
#
loop_
_entity_poly.entity_id
_entity_poly.type
_entity_poly.pdbx_seq_one_letter_code
_entity_poly.pdbx_strand_id
1 'polypeptide(L)'
;MAFTLPALPYALDALVPHISKETLEFHHGKHHNAYVTKLNELVPGTKFEHASLEEIILGAEGGIYNQAAQIWNHTFYWNCLKPNGGGKPTGELLKAIEATWGSFE
;
A
#
# COMPACT_ATOMS: atom_id res chain seq x y z
N MET A 1 14.46 -9.14 11.49
CA MET A 1 13.44 -8.26 12.11
C MET A 1 12.10 -8.61 11.49
N ALA A 2 10.99 -8.55 12.23
CA ALA A 2 9.67 -8.85 11.67
C ALA A 2 9.07 -7.59 11.02
N PHE A 3 8.43 -7.77 9.86
CA PHE A 3 7.61 -6.73 9.24
C PHE A 3 6.39 -6.45 10.12
N THR A 4 5.94 -5.20 10.16
CA THR A 4 4.75 -4.77 10.92
C THR A 4 3.71 -4.18 9.98
N LEU A 5 2.43 -4.28 10.34
CA LEU A 5 1.35 -3.63 9.61
C LEU A 5 1.42 -2.12 9.84
N PRO A 6 1.67 -1.29 8.80
CA PRO A 6 1.68 0.15 8.97
C PRO A 6 0.29 0.65 9.38
N ALA A 7 0.25 1.60 10.31
CA ALA A 7 -0.99 2.24 10.71
C ALA A 7 -1.62 3.02 9.55
N LEU A 8 -2.94 3.07 9.50
CA LEU A 8 -3.63 3.98 8.57
C LEU A 8 -3.33 5.44 8.95
N PRO A 9 -3.15 6.34 7.96
CA PRO A 9 -2.93 7.76 8.23
C PRO A 9 -4.21 8.51 8.62
N TYR A 10 -5.34 7.82 8.72
CA TYR A 10 -6.66 8.36 9.04
C TYR A 10 -7.54 7.31 9.76
N ALA A 11 -8.65 7.75 10.34
CA ALA A 11 -9.61 6.87 11.02
C ALA A 11 -10.32 5.91 10.04
N LEU A 12 -10.83 4.78 10.55
CA LEU A 12 -11.48 3.74 9.73
C LEU A 12 -12.75 4.20 9.00
N ASP A 13 -13.39 5.28 9.43
CA ASP A 13 -14.57 5.86 8.78
C ASP A 13 -14.26 7.13 7.98
N ALA A 14 -13.00 7.56 7.94
CA ALA A 14 -12.59 8.82 7.33
C ALA A 14 -12.81 8.92 5.81
N LEU A 15 -13.04 7.78 5.14
CA LEU A 15 -13.24 7.71 3.68
C LEU A 15 -14.69 7.48 3.27
N VAL A 16 -15.62 7.43 4.23
CA VAL A 16 -17.07 7.33 3.94
C VAL A 16 -17.53 8.60 3.21
N PRO A 17 -18.38 8.51 2.17
CA PRO A 17 -19.06 7.31 1.67
C PRO A 17 -18.32 6.56 0.55
N HIS A 18 -17.12 7.00 0.16
CA HIS A 18 -16.41 6.45 -1.00
C HIS A 18 -15.79 5.08 -0.71
N ILE A 19 -15.30 4.87 0.51
CA ILE A 19 -14.89 3.56 1.03
C ILE A 19 -15.51 3.40 2.41
N SER A 20 -16.24 2.29 2.62
CA SER A 20 -16.92 2.05 3.89
C SER A 20 -15.94 1.70 5.01
N LYS A 21 -16.36 1.95 6.25
CA LYS A 21 -15.62 1.51 7.43
C LYS A 21 -15.38 0.00 7.44
N GLU A 22 -16.41 -0.79 7.10
CA GLU A 22 -16.30 -2.24 6.98
C GLU A 22 -15.23 -2.63 5.94
N THR A 23 -15.19 -1.96 4.79
CA THR A 23 -14.14 -2.21 3.80
C THR A 23 -12.76 -1.94 4.39
N LEU A 24 -12.52 -0.88 5.15
CA LEU A 24 -11.21 -0.66 5.78
C LEU A 24 -10.88 -1.68 6.87
N GLU A 25 -11.85 -2.09 7.68
CA GLU A 25 -11.67 -3.13 8.70
C GLU A 25 -11.24 -4.47 8.08
N PHE A 26 -11.81 -4.84 6.93
CA PHE A 26 -11.42 -6.06 6.23
C PHE A 26 -10.16 -5.87 5.37
N HIS A 27 -10.08 -4.81 4.58
CA HIS A 27 -9.02 -4.63 3.58
C HIS A 27 -7.67 -4.26 4.24
N HIS A 28 -7.65 -3.36 5.23
CA HIS A 28 -6.45 -3.08 6.00
C HIS A 28 -6.30 -4.09 7.15
N GLY A 29 -7.33 -4.24 7.98
CA GLY A 29 -7.24 -5.03 9.22
C GLY A 29 -7.10 -6.54 9.01
N LYS A 30 -7.61 -7.09 7.90
CA LYS A 30 -7.48 -8.53 7.58
C LYS A 30 -6.57 -8.79 6.38
N HIS A 31 -6.87 -8.26 5.20
CA HIS A 31 -6.12 -8.59 3.99
C HIS A 31 -4.68 -8.08 4.03
N HIS A 32 -4.47 -6.78 4.30
CA HIS A 32 -3.13 -6.22 4.42
C HIS A 32 -2.33 -6.88 5.57
N ASN A 33 -2.97 -7.10 6.71
CA ASN A 33 -2.35 -7.81 7.85
C ASN A 33 -1.99 -9.27 7.55
N ALA A 34 -2.79 -9.97 6.74
CA ALA A 34 -2.49 -11.34 6.32
C ALA A 34 -1.24 -11.40 5.45
N TYR A 35 -1.02 -10.42 4.57
CA TYR A 35 0.23 -10.33 3.80
C TYR A 35 1.46 -10.14 4.70
N VAL A 36 1.36 -9.27 5.72
CA VAL A 36 2.44 -9.07 6.71
C VAL A 36 2.72 -10.36 7.48
N THR A 37 1.67 -10.98 8.03
CA THR A 37 1.78 -12.24 8.76
C THR A 37 2.43 -13.32 7.89
N LYS A 38 1.96 -13.47 6.64
CA LYS A 38 2.47 -14.51 5.76
C LYS A 38 3.90 -14.25 5.28
N LEU A 39 4.29 -12.99 5.04
CA LEU A 39 5.67 -12.67 4.72
C LEU A 39 6.60 -13.05 5.89
N ASN A 40 6.23 -12.70 7.12
CA ASN A 40 6.99 -13.04 8.32
C ASN A 40 7.15 -14.56 8.53
N GLU A 41 6.19 -15.38 8.06
CA GLU A 41 6.32 -16.85 8.07
C GLU A 41 7.29 -17.37 6.99
N LEU A 42 7.38 -16.70 5.84
CA LEU A 42 8.10 -17.19 4.67
C LEU A 42 9.58 -16.76 4.60
N VAL A 43 9.93 -15.61 5.20
CA VAL A 43 11.30 -15.07 5.11
C VAL A 43 12.36 -15.76 5.99
N PRO A 44 12.06 -16.35 7.16
CA PRO A 44 13.10 -16.98 8.00
C PRO A 44 13.83 -18.11 7.27
N GLY A 45 15.16 -18.16 7.39
CA GLY A 45 16.01 -19.15 6.74
C GLY A 45 16.24 -18.89 5.24
N THR A 46 15.72 -17.79 4.69
CA THR A 46 15.95 -17.38 3.31
C THR A 46 17.00 -16.27 3.24
N LYS A 47 17.50 -15.97 2.03
CA LYS A 47 18.37 -14.80 1.79
C LYS A 47 17.72 -13.44 2.14
N PHE A 48 16.41 -13.41 2.42
CA PHE A 48 15.62 -12.21 2.68
C PHE A 48 15.33 -11.96 4.15
N GLU A 49 15.78 -12.82 5.07
CA GLU A 49 15.43 -12.76 6.50
C GLU A 49 15.73 -11.39 7.16
N HIS A 50 16.69 -10.65 6.61
CA HIS A 50 17.10 -9.32 7.08
C HIS A 50 16.99 -8.25 6.00
N ALA A 51 16.36 -8.55 4.88
CA ALA A 51 16.14 -7.60 3.80
C ALA A 51 15.00 -6.63 4.12
N SER A 52 15.09 -5.42 3.60
CA SER A 52 13.98 -4.46 3.51
C SER A 52 12.89 -4.96 2.56
N LEU A 53 11.70 -4.35 2.65
CA LEU A 53 10.57 -4.75 1.80
C LEU A 53 10.88 -4.55 0.32
N GLU A 54 11.52 -3.43 -0.03
CA GLU A 54 11.96 -3.10 -1.39
C GLU A 54 13.01 -4.09 -1.92
N GLU A 55 13.99 -4.48 -1.11
CA GLU A 55 14.98 -5.49 -1.50
C GLU A 55 14.34 -6.85 -1.79
N ILE A 56 13.31 -7.23 -1.01
CA ILE A 56 12.53 -8.45 -1.28
C ILE A 56 11.78 -8.32 -2.60
N ILE A 57 11.09 -7.20 -2.84
CA ILE A 57 10.32 -6.97 -4.07
C ILE A 57 11.21 -7.05 -5.30
N LEU A 58 12.43 -6.50 -5.22
CA LEU A 58 13.38 -6.49 -6.34
C LEU A 58 14.09 -7.83 -6.58
N GLY A 59 14.14 -8.72 -5.58
CA GLY A 59 14.97 -9.92 -5.62
C GLY A 59 14.26 -11.26 -5.47
N ALA A 60 13.01 -11.26 -5.01
CA ALA A 60 12.21 -12.46 -4.77
C ALA A 60 11.26 -12.78 -5.92
N GLU A 61 10.77 -14.00 -5.94
CA GLU A 61 9.73 -14.48 -6.86
C GLU A 61 8.65 -15.25 -6.08
N GLY A 62 7.55 -15.58 -6.75
CA GLY A 62 6.51 -16.46 -6.20
C GLY A 62 5.92 -15.95 -4.88
N GLY A 63 5.77 -16.84 -3.91
CA GLY A 63 5.06 -16.56 -2.65
C GLY A 63 5.64 -15.38 -1.86
N ILE A 64 6.97 -15.29 -1.73
CA ILE A 64 7.65 -14.22 -0.98
C ILE A 64 7.43 -12.88 -1.67
N TYR A 65 7.65 -12.82 -2.99
CA TYR A 65 7.37 -11.62 -3.78
C TYR A 65 5.91 -11.17 -3.63
N ASN A 66 4.96 -12.10 -3.77
CA ASN A 66 3.54 -11.79 -3.69
C ASN A 66 3.16 -11.15 -2.35
N GLN A 67 3.69 -11.64 -1.22
CA GLN A 67 3.39 -11.03 0.08
C GLN A 67 4.06 -9.66 0.22
N ALA A 68 5.35 -9.55 -0.14
CA ALA A 68 6.10 -8.30 -0.01
C ALA A 68 5.52 -7.17 -0.88
N ALA A 69 5.26 -7.47 -2.16
CA ALA A 69 4.65 -6.53 -3.08
C ALA A 69 3.26 -6.11 -2.60
N GLN A 70 2.44 -7.02 -2.08
CA GLN A 70 1.11 -6.64 -1.58
C GLN A 70 1.18 -5.74 -0.33
N ILE A 71 2.14 -5.95 0.59
CA ILE A 71 2.34 -5.03 1.72
C ILE A 71 2.70 -3.64 1.21
N TRP A 72 3.64 -3.54 0.26
CA TRP A 72 4.08 -2.26 -0.29
C TRP A 72 2.95 -1.56 -1.05
N ASN A 73 2.26 -2.29 -1.93
CA ASN A 73 1.13 -1.80 -2.72
C ASN A 73 0.01 -1.26 -1.83
N HIS A 74 -0.35 -1.97 -0.76
CA HIS A 74 -1.41 -1.53 0.14
C HIS A 74 -0.96 -0.33 0.97
N THR A 75 0.27 -0.35 1.49
CA THR A 75 0.82 0.79 2.23
C THR A 75 0.82 2.04 1.35
N PHE A 76 1.26 1.93 0.10
CA PHE A 76 1.22 3.02 -0.87
C PHE A 76 -0.22 3.47 -1.15
N TYR A 77 -1.13 2.52 -1.41
CA TYR A 77 -2.55 2.80 -1.67
C TYR A 77 -3.22 3.61 -0.55
N TRP A 78 -3.00 3.25 0.72
CA TRP A 78 -3.56 4.01 1.85
C TRP A 78 -3.02 5.43 1.93
N ASN A 79 -1.76 5.66 1.54
CA ASN A 79 -1.16 6.99 1.52
C ASN A 79 -1.57 7.83 0.30
N CYS A 80 -2.15 7.21 -0.75
CA CYS A 80 -2.76 7.94 -1.86
C CYS A 80 -4.16 8.48 -1.53
N LEU A 81 -4.75 8.07 -0.40
CA LEU A 81 -6.09 8.44 0.02
C LEU A 81 -6.04 9.42 1.20
N LYS A 82 -7.08 10.25 1.33
CA LYS A 82 -7.26 11.13 2.49
C LYS A 82 -8.73 11.52 2.66
N PRO A 83 -9.18 11.82 3.90
CA PRO A 83 -10.45 12.52 4.10
C PRO A 83 -10.43 13.87 3.38
N ASN A 84 -11.57 14.25 2.78
CA ASN A 84 -11.68 15.47 1.98
C ASN A 84 -10.64 15.55 0.84
N GLY A 85 -10.30 14.38 0.28
CA GLY A 85 -9.44 14.24 -0.90
C GLY A 85 -10.17 14.47 -2.22
N GLY A 86 -9.52 14.08 -3.31
CA GLY A 86 -9.99 14.34 -4.66
C GLY A 86 -9.70 15.77 -5.13
N GLY A 87 -10.42 16.20 -6.16
CA GLY A 87 -10.11 17.42 -6.90
C GLY A 87 -8.93 17.23 -7.87
N LYS A 88 -8.56 18.32 -8.55
CA LYS A 88 -7.42 18.30 -9.48
C LYS A 88 -6.10 18.32 -8.69
N PRO A 89 -5.05 17.65 -9.19
CA PRO A 89 -3.71 17.87 -8.67
C PRO A 89 -3.31 19.34 -8.87
N THR A 90 -2.24 19.76 -8.20
CA THR A 90 -1.73 21.14 -8.33
C THR A 90 -0.22 21.11 -8.61
N GLY A 91 0.33 22.26 -8.98
CA GLY A 91 1.77 22.41 -9.17
C GLY A 91 2.31 21.60 -10.36
N GLU A 92 3.50 21.02 -10.17
CA GLU A 92 4.23 20.33 -11.23
C GLU A 92 3.51 19.07 -11.73
N LEU A 93 2.77 18.38 -10.86
CA LEU A 93 2.02 17.18 -11.25
C LEU A 93 0.91 17.50 -12.25
N LEU A 94 0.10 18.54 -12.02
CA LEU A 94 -0.94 18.94 -12.97
C LEU A 94 -0.35 19.34 -14.32
N LYS A 95 0.74 20.13 -14.30
CA LYS A 95 1.44 20.56 -15.52
C LYS A 95 1.95 19.35 -16.33
N ALA A 96 2.55 18.37 -15.65
CA ALA A 96 3.04 17.17 -16.31
C ALA A 96 1.89 16.33 -16.91
N ILE A 97 0.73 16.29 -16.23
CA ILE A 97 -0.46 15.60 -16.73
C ILE A 97 -0.98 16.29 -18.00
N GLU A 98 -1.21 17.59 -17.95
CA GLU A 98 -1.73 18.35 -19.10
C GLU A 98 -0.76 18.35 -20.29
N ALA A 99 0.55 18.37 -20.03
CA ALA A 99 1.56 18.28 -21.08
C ALA A 99 1.57 16.90 -21.78
N THR A 100 1.27 15.83 -21.05
CA THR A 100 1.33 14.45 -21.58
C THR A 100 0.00 14.01 -22.19
N TRP A 101 -1.11 14.33 -21.55
CA TRP A 101 -2.45 13.84 -21.89
C TRP A 101 -3.40 14.93 -22.40
N GLY A 102 -2.96 16.19 -22.49
CA GLY A 102 -3.74 17.33 -23.00
C GLY A 102 -4.67 17.96 -21.96
N SER A 103 -5.30 17.14 -21.12
CA SER A 103 -6.14 17.57 -20.00
C SER A 103 -6.08 16.59 -18.82
N PHE A 104 -6.56 17.03 -17.66
CA PHE A 104 -6.81 16.15 -16.52
C PHE A 104 -8.07 15.29 -16.68
N GLU A 105 -9.08 15.82 -17.37
CA GLU A 105 -10.26 15.04 -17.78
C GLU A 105 -9.91 14.14 -18.97
#